data_AF-A0A353TWF5-F1
#
_entry.id   AF-A0A353TWF5-F1
#
_cell.length_a   1.000
_cell.length_b   1.000
_cell.length_c   1.000
_cell.angle_alpha   90.00
_cell.angle_beta   90.00
_cell.angle_gamma   90.00
#
_symmetry.space_group_name_H-M   'P 1'
#
loop_
_entity.id
_entity.type
_entity.pdbx_description
1 polymer ?
#
loop_
_entity_poly.entity_id
_entity_poly.type
_entity_poly.pdbx_seq_one_letter_code
_entity_poly.pdbx_strand_id
1 'polypeptide(L)'
;MIGIFINYPAIIEASTTLHTQTNVLNKSKMRTIIISVLVLLCITDISKAQKPYIKDATVEEQLEFVEKEASKWQNYIMVFDTWFRQLKNNVNNTISEKNEVISRLETTIVSKDSTITELNRQLELTASDLKETLKEKNSFSFLGISMAKGVFLSIVIFIFIILIAATALAILVLQRNNLSASKIRKELEKTREEFEEHRQRARQKYEALVVQHHKEIQKIKEG
;
A
#
# COMPACT_ATOMS: atom_id res chain seq x y z
N MET A 1 -82.79 19.20 111.10
CA MET A 1 -82.71 20.66 111.38
C MET A 1 -81.36 20.87 112.01
N ILE A 2 -80.39 21.63 111.50
CA ILE A 2 -80.31 22.83 110.65
C ILE A 2 -78.87 22.75 110.08
N GLY A 3 -78.62 22.79 108.77
CA GLY A 3 -78.56 24.03 107.99
C GLY A 3 -77.19 24.10 107.32
N ILE A 4 -77.16 23.80 106.02
CA ILE A 4 -76.01 23.94 105.14
C ILE A 4 -75.60 25.42 105.10
N PHE A 5 -74.40 25.76 105.57
CA PHE A 5 -73.77 27.05 105.30
C PHE A 5 -72.55 26.82 104.41
N ILE A 6 -72.80 26.88 103.10
CA ILE A 6 -71.74 26.94 102.10
C ILE A 6 -71.10 28.32 102.21
N ASN A 7 -69.82 28.35 102.55
CA ASN A 7 -68.99 29.55 102.63
C ASN A 7 -68.79 30.14 101.22
N TYR A 8 -69.69 31.03 100.83
CA TYR A 8 -69.75 31.69 99.52
C TYR A 8 -68.55 32.62 99.14
N PRO A 9 -67.82 33.30 100.06
CA PRO A 9 -66.77 34.24 99.66
C PRO A 9 -65.48 33.56 99.14
N ALA A 10 -65.14 32.36 99.60
CA ALA A 10 -63.87 31.70 99.24
C ALA A 10 -63.85 31.14 97.79
N ILE A 11 -65.02 30.80 97.25
CA ILE A 11 -65.15 30.23 95.90
C ILE A 11 -65.05 31.33 94.82
N ILE A 12 -65.44 32.56 95.16
CA ILE A 12 -65.44 33.71 94.23
C ILE A 12 -64.02 34.26 94.04
N GLU A 13 -63.21 34.35 95.09
CA GLU A 13 -61.80 34.77 94.99
C GLU A 13 -60.91 33.73 94.29
N ALA A 14 -61.18 32.44 94.47
CA ALA A 14 -60.48 31.37 93.76
C ALA A 14 -60.83 31.37 92.25
N SER A 15 -62.06 31.68 91.87
CA SER A 15 -62.48 31.71 90.46
C SER A 15 -61.87 32.90 89.69
N THR A 16 -61.78 34.09 90.31
CA THR A 16 -61.23 35.29 89.66
C THR A 16 -59.70 35.26 89.50
N THR A 17 -59.00 34.63 90.45
CA THR A 17 -57.54 34.41 90.39
C THR A 17 -57.15 33.34 89.36
N LEU A 18 -57.94 32.28 89.20
CA LEU A 18 -57.75 31.28 88.14
C LEU A 18 -58.02 31.86 86.73
N HIS A 19 -59.06 32.69 86.59
CA HIS A 19 -59.36 33.34 85.31
C HIS A 19 -58.30 34.37 84.89
N THR A 20 -57.65 35.04 85.83
CA THR A 20 -56.56 35.98 85.52
C THR A 20 -55.26 35.24 85.21
N GLN A 21 -54.90 34.20 85.97
CA GLN A 21 -53.68 33.40 85.74
C GLN A 21 -53.69 32.66 84.40
N THR A 22 -54.83 32.10 83.98
CA THR A 22 -54.98 31.42 82.67
C THR A 22 -54.83 32.38 81.48
N ASN A 23 -55.23 33.65 81.63
CA ASN A 23 -55.13 34.65 80.58
C ASN A 23 -53.68 35.15 80.37
N VAL A 24 -52.91 35.36 81.45
CA VAL A 24 -51.48 35.70 81.35
C VAL A 24 -50.66 34.55 80.78
N LEU A 25 -50.98 33.32 81.16
CA LEU A 25 -50.31 32.12 80.66
C LEU A 25 -50.57 31.91 79.15
N ASN A 26 -51.80 32.16 78.68
CA ASN A 26 -52.14 32.07 77.26
C ASN A 26 -51.48 33.19 76.43
N LYS A 27 -51.43 34.43 76.95
CA LYS A 27 -50.75 35.56 76.29
C LYS A 27 -49.24 35.34 76.16
N SER A 28 -48.60 34.74 77.18
CA SER A 28 -47.18 34.39 77.11
C SER A 28 -46.93 33.26 76.11
N LYS A 29 -47.74 32.19 76.13
CA LYS A 29 -47.62 31.07 75.18
C LYS A 29 -47.88 31.51 73.74
N MET A 30 -48.84 32.38 73.50
CA MET A 30 -49.14 32.93 72.16
C MET A 30 -47.97 33.77 71.62
N ARG A 31 -47.27 34.54 72.48
CA ARG A 31 -46.05 35.26 72.10
C ARG A 31 -44.90 34.32 71.75
N THR A 32 -44.69 33.24 72.51
CA THR A 32 -43.64 32.26 72.20
C THR A 32 -43.93 31.49 70.91
N ILE A 33 -45.20 31.17 70.63
CA ILE A 33 -45.62 30.53 69.37
C ILE A 33 -45.41 31.47 68.17
N ILE A 34 -45.75 32.76 68.30
CA ILE A 34 -45.51 33.75 67.25
C ILE A 34 -44.01 33.90 66.98
N ILE A 35 -43.18 33.94 68.03
CA ILE A 35 -41.72 34.01 67.88
C ILE A 35 -41.17 32.71 67.28
N SER A 36 -41.68 31.53 67.65
CA SER A 36 -41.23 30.27 67.06
C SER A 36 -41.61 30.17 65.57
N VAL A 37 -42.79 30.67 65.19
CA VAL A 37 -43.24 30.72 63.79
C VAL A 37 -42.42 31.74 62.99
N LEU A 38 -42.10 32.89 63.57
CA LEU A 38 -41.25 33.90 62.94
C LEU A 38 -39.81 33.38 62.74
N VAL A 39 -39.26 32.68 63.74
CA VAL A 39 -37.95 32.03 63.64
C VAL A 39 -37.95 30.93 62.59
N LEU A 40 -39.03 30.14 62.49
CA LEU A 40 -39.16 29.08 61.48
C LEU A 40 -39.26 29.62 60.05
N LEU A 41 -39.92 30.78 59.85
CA LEU A 41 -40.01 31.47 58.56
C LEU A 41 -38.67 32.06 58.10
N CYS A 42 -37.76 32.43 59.01
CA CYS A 42 -36.44 32.95 58.63
C CYS A 42 -35.43 31.88 58.16
N ILE A 43 -35.68 30.59 58.39
CA ILE A 43 -34.70 29.53 58.04
C ILE A 43 -34.79 29.16 56.55
N THR A 44 -35.89 29.46 55.87
CA THR A 44 -36.12 29.03 54.47
C THR A 44 -35.32 29.83 53.43
N ASP A 45 -34.80 31.01 53.78
CA ASP A 45 -34.11 31.90 52.83
C ASP A 45 -32.58 31.75 52.80
N ILE A 46 -31.99 31.01 53.75
CA ILE A 46 -30.52 30.93 53.90
C ILE A 46 -29.88 29.96 52.87
N SER A 47 -30.64 29.05 52.28
CA SER A 47 -30.10 27.94 51.47
C SER A 47 -30.03 28.19 49.95
N LYS A 48 -30.24 29.42 49.46
CA LYS A 48 -30.34 29.71 48.01
C LYS A 48 -29.40 30.81 47.48
N ALA A 49 -28.35 31.19 48.21
CA ALA A 49 -27.50 32.33 47.83
C ALA A 49 -26.33 32.02 46.86
N GLN A 50 -26.09 30.77 46.46
CA GLN A 50 -24.96 30.43 45.58
C GLN A 50 -25.45 30.02 44.18
N LYS A 51 -25.05 30.79 43.16
CA LYS A 51 -25.31 30.43 41.75
C LYS A 51 -24.65 29.07 41.41
N PRO A 52 -25.31 28.17 40.68
CA PRO A 52 -24.72 26.90 40.28
C PRO A 52 -23.60 27.11 39.25
N TYR A 53 -22.53 26.30 39.35
CA TYR A 53 -21.43 26.29 38.39
C TYR A 53 -21.88 25.69 37.04
N ILE A 54 -21.41 26.25 35.93
CA ILE A 54 -21.68 25.74 34.59
C ILE A 54 -20.75 24.56 34.28
N LYS A 55 -21.30 23.35 34.24
CA LYS A 55 -20.52 22.11 34.01
C LYS A 55 -20.43 21.69 32.55
N ASP A 56 -21.40 22.06 31.73
CA ASP A 56 -21.59 21.53 30.37
C ASP A 56 -21.05 22.45 29.26
N ALA A 57 -20.27 23.47 29.63
CA ALA A 57 -19.68 24.44 28.70
C ALA A 57 -18.20 24.14 28.43
N THR A 58 -17.62 24.73 27.39
CA THR A 58 -16.19 24.63 27.10
C THR A 58 -15.34 25.21 28.23
N VAL A 59 -14.07 24.80 28.36
CA VAL A 59 -13.15 25.34 29.37
C VAL A 59 -13.04 26.87 29.27
N GLU A 60 -13.10 27.42 28.06
CA GLU A 60 -13.08 28.86 27.80
C GLU A 60 -14.33 29.55 28.37
N GLU A 61 -15.52 29.01 28.05
CA GLU A 61 -16.79 29.54 28.57
C GLU A 61 -16.91 29.39 30.09
N GLN A 62 -16.32 28.33 30.67
CA GLN A 62 -16.23 28.15 32.12
C GLN A 62 -15.30 29.18 32.76
N LEU A 63 -14.20 29.54 32.10
CA LEU A 63 -13.28 30.58 32.55
C LEU A 63 -13.94 31.96 32.50
N GLU A 64 -14.60 32.29 31.40
CA GLU A 64 -15.35 33.55 31.23
C GLU A 64 -16.48 33.66 32.26
N PHE A 65 -17.18 32.56 32.55
CA PHE A 65 -18.20 32.51 33.59
C PHE A 65 -17.61 32.84 34.98
N VAL A 66 -16.48 32.23 35.33
CA VAL A 66 -15.82 32.51 36.62
C VAL A 66 -15.35 33.96 36.67
N GLU A 67 -14.79 34.51 35.59
CA GLU A 67 -14.32 35.90 35.54
C GLU A 67 -15.47 36.90 35.72
N LYS A 68 -16.63 36.63 35.10
CA LYS A 68 -17.80 37.51 35.12
C LYS A 68 -18.58 37.44 36.44
N GLU A 69 -18.72 36.25 37.01
CA GLU A 69 -19.56 35.99 38.18
C GLU A 69 -18.80 35.97 39.50
N ALA A 70 -17.46 35.96 39.48
CA ALA A 70 -16.67 36.07 40.70
C ALA A 70 -16.84 37.45 41.35
N SER A 71 -16.94 37.45 42.68
CA SER A 71 -17.07 38.68 43.45
C SER A 71 -15.73 39.39 43.56
N LYS A 72 -15.70 40.70 43.34
CA LYS A 72 -14.48 41.52 43.48
C LYS A 72 -14.44 42.14 44.87
N TRP A 73 -13.33 41.99 45.57
CA TRP A 73 -13.08 42.67 46.84
C TRP A 73 -11.75 43.40 46.79
N GLN A 74 -11.79 44.73 46.89
CA GLN A 74 -10.63 45.60 46.65
C GLN A 74 -9.97 45.28 45.30
N ASN A 75 -8.72 44.80 45.31
CA ASN A 75 -7.94 44.39 44.14
C ASN A 75 -7.92 42.86 43.93
N TYR A 76 -8.76 42.11 44.64
CA TYR A 76 -8.80 40.64 44.59
C TYR A 76 -10.10 40.13 43.95
N ILE A 77 -9.99 39.07 43.15
CA ILE A 77 -11.13 38.32 42.62
C ILE A 77 -11.36 37.12 43.54
N MET A 78 -12.53 37.07 44.17
CA MET A 78 -12.95 35.97 45.04
C MET A 78 -13.72 34.94 44.22
N VAL A 79 -13.08 33.80 43.99
CA VAL A 79 -13.69 32.64 43.33
C VAL A 79 -14.08 31.63 44.39
N PHE A 80 -15.28 31.06 44.28
CA PHE A 80 -15.69 29.96 45.14
C PHE A 80 -14.78 28.75 44.91
N ASP A 81 -14.29 28.19 46.01
CA ASP A 81 -13.40 27.03 46.03
C ASP A 81 -13.98 25.81 45.27
N THR A 82 -15.31 25.65 45.25
CA THR A 82 -16.01 24.63 44.45
C THR A 82 -15.92 24.88 42.94
N TRP A 83 -15.99 26.12 42.49
CA TRP A 83 -15.86 26.51 41.08
C TRP A 83 -14.41 26.36 40.63
N PHE A 84 -13.46 26.83 41.45
CA PHE A 84 -12.03 26.70 41.16
C PHE A 84 -11.60 25.24 41.00
N ARG A 85 -12.04 24.35 41.92
CA ARG A 85 -11.75 22.92 41.80
C ARG A 85 -12.35 22.28 40.55
N GLN A 86 -13.59 22.65 40.19
CA GLN A 86 -14.24 22.12 38.99
C GLN A 86 -13.54 22.58 37.72
N LEU A 87 -13.22 23.87 37.62
CA LEU A 87 -12.47 24.44 36.50
C LEU A 87 -11.09 23.77 36.38
N LYS A 88 -10.35 23.64 37.49
CA LYS A 88 -9.05 22.97 37.52
C LYS A 88 -9.14 21.52 37.00
N ASN A 89 -10.14 20.77 37.46
CA ASN A 89 -10.32 19.38 37.02
C ASN A 89 -10.66 19.32 35.53
N ASN A 90 -11.55 20.19 35.03
CA ASN A 90 -11.93 20.22 33.62
C ASN A 90 -10.76 20.61 32.72
N VAL A 91 -9.97 21.62 33.10
CA VAL A 91 -8.74 22.01 32.40
C VAL A 91 -7.76 20.82 32.34
N ASN A 92 -7.50 20.17 33.46
CA ASN A 92 -6.60 19.02 33.52
C ASN A 92 -7.10 17.84 32.68
N ASN A 93 -8.41 17.57 32.70
CA ASN A 93 -9.02 16.52 31.89
C ASN A 93 -8.88 16.82 30.39
N THR A 94 -9.14 18.06 29.96
CA THR A 94 -8.96 18.46 28.55
C THR A 94 -7.50 18.37 28.12
N ILE A 95 -6.55 18.77 28.98
CA ILE A 95 -5.11 18.62 28.68
C ILE A 95 -4.74 17.14 28.56
N SER A 96 -5.20 16.30 29.49
CA SER A 96 -4.96 14.85 29.45
C SER A 96 -5.54 14.22 28.18
N GLU A 97 -6.78 14.55 27.82
CA GLU A 97 -7.43 14.06 26.62
C GLU A 97 -6.67 14.49 25.35
N LYS A 98 -6.23 15.75 25.28
CA LYS A 98 -5.41 16.24 24.15
C LYS A 98 -4.08 15.51 24.08
N ASN A 99 -3.40 15.26 25.21
CA ASN A 99 -2.16 14.51 25.26
C ASN A 99 -2.35 13.05 24.80
N GLU A 100 -3.46 12.41 25.18
CA GLU A 100 -3.81 11.08 24.68
C GLU A 100 -4.07 11.08 23.17
N VAL A 101 -4.77 12.10 22.65
CA VAL A 101 -4.99 12.25 21.21
C VAL A 101 -3.65 12.42 20.48
N ILE A 102 -2.75 13.26 21.00
CA ILE A 102 -1.41 13.47 20.44
C ILE A 102 -0.63 12.15 20.42
N SER A 103 -0.61 11.40 21.52
CA SER A 103 0.07 10.10 21.59
C SER A 103 -0.51 9.07 20.59
N ARG A 104 -1.84 9.05 20.42
CA ARG A 104 -2.50 8.22 19.38
C ARG A 104 -2.11 8.65 17.96
N LEU A 105 -2.03 9.96 17.71
CA LEU A 105 -1.62 10.50 16.41
C LEU A 105 -0.15 10.17 16.11
N GLU A 106 0.75 10.33 17.08
CA GLU A 106 2.17 9.94 16.95
C GLU A 106 2.31 8.45 16.65
N THR A 107 1.59 7.60 17.38
CA THR A 107 1.55 6.14 17.12
C THR A 107 1.04 5.84 15.70
N THR A 108 0.02 6.56 15.25
CA THR A 108 -0.53 6.43 13.89
C THR A 108 0.48 6.88 12.83
N ILE A 109 1.23 7.95 13.08
CA ILE A 109 2.28 8.45 12.20
C ILE A 109 3.39 7.40 12.06
N VAL A 110 3.90 6.88 13.18
CA VAL A 110 4.93 5.83 13.17
C VAL A 110 4.44 4.58 12.42
N SER A 111 3.19 4.18 12.61
CA SER A 111 2.59 3.05 11.87
C SER A 111 2.52 3.32 10.36
N LYS A 112 2.13 4.53 9.95
CA LYS A 112 2.07 4.95 8.55
C LYS A 112 3.46 5.02 7.93
N ASP A 113 4.45 5.57 8.62
CA ASP A 113 5.84 5.64 8.15
C ASP A 113 6.45 4.25 7.99
N SER A 114 6.16 3.33 8.91
CA SER A 114 6.55 1.91 8.76
C SER A 114 5.90 1.28 7.53
N THR A 115 4.62 1.58 7.27
CA THR A 115 3.90 1.07 6.09
C THR A 115 4.48 1.65 4.81
N ILE A 116 4.80 2.95 4.78
CA ILE A 116 5.43 3.62 3.64
C ILE A 116 6.80 3.02 3.36
N THR A 117 7.60 2.78 4.41
CA THR A 117 8.91 2.15 4.29
C THR A 117 8.81 0.76 3.69
N GLU A 118 7.85 -0.05 4.17
CA GLU A 118 7.61 -1.39 3.64
C GLU A 118 7.10 -1.37 2.19
N LEU A 119 6.19 -0.46 1.85
CA LEU A 119 5.70 -0.30 0.48
C LEU A 119 6.83 0.14 -0.48
N ASN A 120 7.70 1.05 -0.05
CA ASN A 120 8.86 1.46 -0.83
C ASN A 120 9.83 0.30 -1.05
N ARG A 121 10.07 -0.51 0.00
CA ARG A 121 10.89 -1.73 -0.09
C ARG A 121 10.29 -2.72 -1.08
N GLN A 122 8.98 -2.96 -1.02
CA GLN A 122 8.29 -3.85 -1.97
C GLN A 122 8.33 -3.30 -3.41
N LEU A 123 8.24 -1.99 -3.58
CA LEU A 123 8.34 -1.35 -4.89
C LEU A 123 9.74 -1.49 -5.48
N GLU A 124 10.79 -1.30 -4.67
CA GLU A 124 12.18 -1.52 -5.07
C GLU A 124 12.43 -2.98 -5.44
N LEU A 125 11.95 -3.93 -4.63
CA LEU A 125 12.02 -5.36 -4.94
C LEU A 125 11.30 -5.69 -6.24
N THR A 126 10.06 -5.21 -6.42
CA THR A 126 9.28 -5.46 -7.64
C THR A 126 9.97 -4.85 -8.87
N ALA A 127 10.58 -3.68 -8.75
CA ALA A 127 11.35 -3.06 -9.83
C ALA A 127 12.62 -3.87 -10.17
N SER A 128 13.30 -4.41 -9.15
CA SER A 128 14.44 -5.31 -9.32
C SER A 128 14.02 -6.61 -10.00
N ASP A 129 12.97 -7.27 -9.51
CA ASP A 129 12.41 -8.49 -10.08
C ASP A 129 11.94 -8.29 -11.52
N LEU A 130 11.33 -7.14 -11.83
CA LEU A 130 10.96 -6.78 -13.20
C LEU A 130 12.21 -6.66 -14.09
N LYS A 131 13.27 -6.01 -13.60
CA LYS A 131 14.52 -5.85 -14.34
C LYS A 131 15.21 -7.20 -14.57
N GLU A 132 15.23 -8.06 -13.56
CA GLU A 132 15.76 -9.42 -13.64
C GLU A 132 14.93 -10.27 -14.60
N THR A 133 13.61 -10.29 -14.47
CA THR A 133 12.69 -10.99 -15.37
C THR A 133 12.84 -10.48 -16.80
N LEU A 134 13.02 -9.17 -17.02
CA LEU A 134 13.29 -8.63 -18.35
C LEU A 134 14.63 -9.09 -18.90
N LYS A 135 15.68 -9.19 -18.06
CA LYS A 135 16.99 -9.71 -18.45
C LYS A 135 16.90 -11.19 -18.80
N GLU A 136 16.26 -12.00 -17.96
CA GLU A 136 16.03 -13.42 -18.19
C GLU A 136 15.20 -13.65 -19.45
N LYS A 137 14.04 -12.98 -19.56
CA LYS A 137 13.16 -13.07 -20.73
C LYS A 137 13.84 -12.59 -22.00
N ASN A 138 14.71 -11.59 -21.94
CA ASN A 138 15.47 -11.13 -23.10
C ASN A 138 16.74 -11.92 -23.34
N SER A 139 17.05 -12.90 -22.50
CA SER A 139 18.14 -13.84 -22.70
C SER A 139 17.62 -15.20 -23.18
N PHE A 140 18.35 -15.83 -24.08
CA PHE A 140 18.23 -17.27 -24.33
C PHE A 140 19.49 -17.93 -23.80
N SER A 141 19.32 -19.03 -23.08
CA SER A 141 20.44 -19.89 -22.69
C SER A 141 20.75 -20.84 -23.84
N PHE A 142 21.94 -20.72 -24.42
CA PHE A 142 22.45 -21.66 -25.42
C PHE A 142 23.78 -22.21 -24.91
N LEU A 143 23.83 -23.53 -24.68
CA LEU A 143 25.00 -24.24 -24.11
C LEU A 143 25.49 -23.67 -22.76
N GLY A 144 24.57 -23.18 -21.92
CA GLY A 144 24.90 -22.63 -20.60
C GLY A 144 25.35 -21.16 -20.59
N ILE A 145 25.50 -20.53 -21.77
CA ILE A 145 25.79 -19.10 -21.89
C ILE A 145 24.48 -18.35 -22.15
N SER A 146 24.16 -17.38 -21.29
CA SER A 146 23.00 -16.49 -21.45
C SER A 146 23.35 -15.40 -22.46
N MET A 147 22.65 -15.38 -23.60
CA MET A 147 22.87 -14.42 -24.68
C MET A 147 21.57 -13.65 -24.99
N ALA A 148 21.68 -12.36 -25.31
CA ALA A 148 20.53 -11.54 -25.66
C ALA A 148 19.80 -12.10 -26.91
N LYS A 149 18.46 -12.09 -26.88
CA LYS A 149 17.57 -12.57 -27.96
C LYS A 149 17.94 -12.04 -29.34
N GLY A 150 18.30 -10.76 -29.43
CA GLY A 150 18.71 -10.13 -30.69
C GLY A 150 20.01 -10.73 -31.26
N VAL A 151 20.99 -11.02 -30.40
CA VAL A 151 22.27 -11.62 -30.81
C VAL A 151 22.07 -13.08 -31.21
N PHE A 152 21.24 -13.83 -30.47
CA PHE A 152 20.88 -15.20 -30.85
C PHE A 152 20.17 -15.25 -32.20
N LEU A 153 19.17 -14.39 -32.44
CA LEU A 153 18.50 -14.35 -33.73
C LEU A 153 19.47 -13.98 -34.86
N SER A 154 20.38 -13.03 -34.61
CA SER A 154 21.40 -12.64 -35.58
C SER A 154 22.36 -13.79 -35.90
N ILE A 155 22.85 -14.53 -34.90
CA ILE A 155 23.78 -15.64 -35.13
C ILE A 155 23.11 -16.79 -35.87
N VAL A 156 21.85 -17.12 -35.53
CA VAL A 156 21.08 -18.19 -36.18
C VAL A 156 20.81 -17.85 -37.64
N ILE A 157 20.37 -16.62 -37.93
CA ILE A 157 20.14 -16.17 -39.31
C ILE A 157 21.46 -16.13 -40.08
N PHE A 158 22.56 -15.68 -39.46
CA PHE A 158 23.88 -15.65 -40.10
C PHE A 158 24.36 -17.05 -40.50
N ILE A 159 24.25 -18.03 -39.60
CA ILE A 159 24.57 -19.44 -39.87
C ILE A 159 23.70 -19.97 -41.00
N PHE A 160 22.40 -19.65 -40.98
CA PHE A 160 21.46 -20.06 -42.02
C PHE A 160 21.84 -19.49 -43.41
N ILE A 161 22.23 -18.22 -43.47
CA ILE A 161 22.70 -17.57 -44.70
C ILE A 161 23.98 -18.24 -45.23
N ILE A 162 24.95 -18.51 -44.36
CA ILE A 162 26.20 -19.20 -44.76
C ILE A 162 25.88 -20.58 -45.31
N LEU A 163 24.99 -21.33 -44.67
CA LEU A 163 24.63 -22.68 -45.11
C LEU A 163 23.96 -22.66 -46.50
N ILE A 164 23.06 -21.69 -46.73
CA ILE A 164 22.44 -21.47 -48.04
C ILE A 164 23.50 -21.10 -49.08
N ALA A 165 24.41 -20.20 -48.77
CA ALA A 165 25.48 -19.78 -49.67
C ALA A 165 26.43 -20.94 -50.01
N ALA A 166 26.82 -21.74 -49.03
CA ALA A 166 27.64 -22.93 -49.23
C ALA A 166 26.94 -23.97 -50.11
N THR A 167 25.63 -24.18 -49.89
CA THR A 167 24.81 -25.09 -50.70
C THR A 167 24.70 -24.60 -52.15
N ALA A 168 24.44 -23.30 -52.35
CA ALA A 168 24.41 -22.70 -53.68
C ALA A 168 25.77 -22.83 -54.40
N LEU A 169 26.87 -22.58 -53.68
CA LEU A 169 28.23 -22.75 -54.21
C LEU A 169 28.50 -24.21 -54.61
N ALA A 170 28.10 -25.17 -53.78
CA ALA A 170 28.24 -26.59 -54.10
C ALA A 170 27.49 -26.97 -55.38
N ILE A 171 26.26 -26.50 -55.56
CA ILE A 171 25.47 -26.74 -56.79
C ILE A 171 26.19 -26.15 -58.01
N LEU A 172 26.70 -24.92 -57.92
CA LEU A 172 27.44 -24.28 -59.02
C LEU A 172 28.71 -25.04 -59.37
N VAL A 173 29.48 -25.49 -58.38
CA VAL A 173 30.70 -26.28 -58.60
C VAL A 173 30.35 -27.62 -59.27
N LEU A 174 29.29 -28.30 -58.81
CA LEU A 174 28.84 -29.56 -59.41
C LEU A 174 28.40 -29.40 -60.87
N GLN A 175 27.69 -28.33 -61.21
CA GLN A 175 27.31 -28.05 -62.61
C GLN A 175 28.53 -27.81 -63.50
N ARG A 176 29.51 -27.02 -63.02
CA ARG A 176 30.76 -26.76 -63.77
C ARG A 176 31.57 -28.04 -63.97
N ASN A 177 31.63 -28.90 -62.97
CA ASN A 177 32.33 -30.19 -63.05
C ASN A 177 31.64 -31.13 -64.04
N ASN A 178 30.31 -31.22 -64.03
CA ASN A 178 29.56 -32.05 -64.98
C ASN A 178 29.74 -31.60 -66.44
N LEU A 179 29.74 -30.28 -66.69
CA LEU A 179 30.01 -29.73 -68.02
C LEU A 179 31.44 -30.05 -68.49
N SER A 180 32.42 -29.90 -67.61
CA SER A 180 33.82 -30.19 -67.93
C SER A 180 34.05 -31.68 -68.18
N ALA A 181 33.44 -32.55 -67.35
CA ALA A 181 33.49 -34.00 -67.55
C ALA A 181 32.83 -34.43 -68.87
N SER A 182 31.72 -33.79 -69.28
CA SER A 182 31.09 -34.06 -70.58
C SER A 182 32.00 -33.66 -71.76
N LYS A 183 32.69 -32.51 -71.66
CA LYS A 183 33.66 -32.08 -72.68
C LYS A 183 34.82 -33.07 -72.83
N ILE A 184 35.44 -33.46 -71.72
CA ILE A 184 36.54 -34.43 -71.72
C ILE A 184 36.09 -35.76 -72.33
N ARG A 185 34.89 -36.25 -71.99
CA ARG A 185 34.35 -37.48 -72.60
C ARG A 185 34.19 -37.37 -74.12
N LYS A 186 33.69 -36.23 -74.62
CA LYS A 186 33.55 -35.99 -76.07
C LYS A 186 34.90 -35.91 -76.77
N GLU A 187 35.87 -35.24 -76.17
CA GLU A 187 37.23 -35.13 -76.72
C GLU A 187 37.91 -36.51 -76.77
N LEU A 188 37.77 -37.30 -75.71
CA LEU A 188 38.29 -38.66 -75.64
C LEU A 188 37.64 -39.57 -76.70
N GLU A 189 36.32 -39.44 -76.91
CA GLU A 189 35.60 -40.17 -77.96
C GLU A 189 36.11 -39.78 -79.36
N LYS A 190 36.28 -38.48 -79.62
CA LYS A 190 36.83 -37.98 -80.88
C LYS A 190 38.25 -38.50 -81.14
N THR A 191 39.12 -38.46 -80.14
CA THR A 191 40.49 -38.97 -80.28
C THR A 191 40.53 -40.49 -80.50
N ARG A 192 39.60 -41.24 -79.88
CA ARG A 192 39.45 -42.68 -80.15
C ARG A 192 39.04 -42.94 -81.59
N GLU A 193 38.05 -42.21 -82.08
CA GLU A 193 37.58 -42.31 -83.47
C GLU A 193 38.73 -42.00 -84.45
N GLU A 194 39.45 -40.89 -84.24
CA GLU A 194 40.63 -40.53 -85.04
C GLU A 194 41.73 -41.61 -84.99
N PHE A 195 41.95 -42.23 -83.83
CA PHE A 195 42.93 -43.31 -83.67
C PHE A 195 42.49 -44.59 -84.38
N GLU A 196 41.22 -44.97 -84.29
CA GLU A 196 40.67 -46.11 -85.03
C GLU A 196 40.74 -45.88 -86.54
N GLU A 197 40.39 -44.68 -87.00
CA GLU A 197 40.47 -44.31 -88.40
C GLU A 197 41.92 -44.33 -88.89
N HIS A 198 42.87 -43.79 -88.11
CA HIS A 198 44.29 -43.88 -88.41
C HIS A 198 44.76 -45.34 -88.48
N ARG A 199 44.33 -46.19 -87.54
CA ARG A 199 44.66 -47.62 -87.52
C ARG A 199 44.09 -48.34 -88.74
N GLN A 200 42.87 -48.02 -89.16
CA GLN A 200 42.25 -48.56 -90.38
C GLN A 200 43.00 -48.09 -91.63
N ARG A 201 43.28 -46.79 -91.76
CA ARG A 201 44.06 -46.23 -92.89
C ARG A 201 45.47 -46.83 -92.96
N ALA A 202 46.13 -47.03 -91.83
CA ALA A 202 47.44 -47.69 -91.78
C ALA A 202 47.35 -49.14 -92.29
N ARG A 203 46.36 -49.93 -91.83
CA ARG A 203 46.13 -51.29 -92.35
C ARG A 203 45.91 -51.30 -93.85
N GLN A 204 45.02 -50.44 -94.36
CA GLN A 204 44.75 -50.32 -95.79
C GLN A 204 46.01 -49.96 -96.60
N LYS A 205 46.86 -49.07 -96.09
CA LYS A 205 48.15 -48.74 -96.72
C LYS A 205 49.10 -49.94 -96.77
N TYR A 206 49.23 -50.70 -95.67
CA TYR A 206 50.06 -51.90 -95.65
C TYR A 206 49.52 -52.97 -96.59
N GLU A 207 48.21 -53.22 -96.60
CA GLU A 207 47.57 -54.16 -97.51
C GLU A 207 47.80 -53.76 -98.98
N ALA A 208 47.60 -52.49 -99.32
CA ALA A 208 47.87 -51.97 -100.66
C ALA A 208 49.34 -52.09 -101.06
N LEU A 209 50.27 -51.79 -100.14
CA LEU A 209 51.71 -51.91 -100.38
C LEU A 209 52.12 -53.36 -100.62
N VAL A 210 51.60 -54.31 -99.85
CA VAL A 210 51.84 -55.75 -100.04
C VAL A 210 51.32 -56.22 -101.40
N VAL A 211 50.12 -55.79 -101.78
CA VAL A 211 49.54 -56.10 -103.09
C VAL A 211 50.37 -55.50 -104.23
N GLN A 212 50.82 -54.24 -104.11
CA GLN A 212 51.69 -53.60 -105.10
C GLN A 212 53.04 -54.30 -105.22
N HIS A 213 53.71 -54.57 -104.10
CA HIS A 213 54.97 -55.30 -104.06
C HIS A 213 54.86 -56.68 -104.70
N HIS A 214 53.74 -57.40 -104.46
CA HIS A 214 53.51 -58.69 -105.11
C HIS A 214 53.35 -58.56 -106.63
N LYS A 215 52.62 -57.55 -107.11
CA LYS A 215 52.47 -57.26 -108.55
C LYS A 215 53.80 -56.89 -109.21
N GLU A 216 54.65 -56.13 -108.52
CA GLU A 216 55.99 -55.78 -109.00
C GLU A 216 56.89 -57.02 -109.15
N ILE A 217 56.87 -57.93 -108.16
CA ILE A 217 57.59 -59.20 -108.24
C ILE A 217 57.09 -60.06 -109.41
N GLN A 218 55.77 -60.18 -109.59
CA GLN A 218 55.19 -60.93 -110.71
C GLN A 218 55.64 -60.36 -112.06
N LYS A 219 55.63 -59.03 -112.19
CA LYS A 219 56.06 -58.35 -113.42
C LYS A 219 57.54 -58.57 -113.75
N ILE A 220 58.42 -58.69 -112.76
CA ILE A 220 59.85 -59.01 -112.96
C ILE A 220 60.06 -60.47 -113.37
N LYS A 221 59.17 -61.38 -112.95
CA LYS A 221 59.29 -62.82 -113.23
C LYS A 221 58.75 -63.22 -114.61
N GLU A 222 57.85 -62.42 -115.18
CA GLU A 222 57.23 -62.66 -116.50
C GLU A 222 57.92 -61.93 -117.66
N GLY A 223 58.90 -61.06 -117.39
CA GLY A 223 59.78 -60.43 -118.37
C GLY A 223 61.17 -61.04 -118.38
#